data_AF-A0A9E8KPL1-F1
#
_entry.id   AF-A0A9E8KPL1-F1
#
_cell.length_a   1.000
_cell.length_b   1.000
_cell.length_c   1.000
_cell.angle_alpha   90.00
_cell.angle_beta   90.00
_cell.angle_gamma   90.00
#
_symmetry.space_group_name_H-M   'P 1'
#
loop_
_entity.id
_entity.type
_entity.pdbx_description
1 polymer ?
#
loop_
_entity_poly.entity_id
_entity_poly.type
_entity_poly.pdbx_seq_one_letter_code
_entity_poly.pdbx_strand_id
1 'polypeptide(L)'
;MGLKGITVLQGSKITVALLVSVLSVGAWAFSFMIGESQLNTVLGLTFPYETRMGESHVTLSDPKPHFYESSQQIGITLNIALKDMTSGKTAKAKTLIKGGIRFDNKAQQLHLVKPKIASLDWDGASPEANKDLVKQVSQLVGQDLPVIVLLDIKQLTGSAFTPVLSDIKVKQAGIEVIF
;
A
#
# COMPACT_ATOMS: atom_id res chain seq x y z
N MET A 1 89.14 19.71 -3.75
CA MET A 1 88.19 20.42 -2.88
C MET A 1 86.82 20.39 -3.55
N GLY A 2 85.80 19.90 -2.86
CA GLY A 2 84.42 19.81 -3.38
C GLY A 2 83.69 18.58 -2.82
N LEU A 3 83.07 18.74 -1.65
CA LEU A 3 82.29 17.75 -0.91
C LEU A 3 80.87 17.59 -1.46
N LYS A 4 80.33 16.35 -1.32
CA LYS A 4 78.92 15.98 -1.05
C LYS A 4 77.89 16.27 -2.18
N GLY A 5 76.85 15.48 -2.39
CA GLY A 5 76.29 14.42 -1.55
C GLY A 5 75.28 13.53 -2.28
N ILE A 6 74.94 12.46 -1.58
CA ILE A 6 73.94 11.44 -1.91
C ILE A 6 72.57 11.97 -1.47
N THR A 7 71.56 11.86 -2.34
CA THR A 7 70.17 11.66 -1.90
C THR A 7 69.39 10.89 -2.96
N VAL A 8 69.27 9.58 -2.76
CA VAL A 8 68.30 8.73 -3.45
C VAL A 8 66.98 8.88 -2.70
N LEU A 9 65.97 9.48 -3.33
CA LEU A 9 64.62 9.54 -2.79
C LEU A 9 63.82 8.34 -3.32
N GLN A 10 63.71 7.28 -2.52
CA GLN A 10 62.71 6.22 -2.69
C GLN A 10 61.32 6.79 -2.38
N GLY A 11 60.37 6.64 -3.31
CA GLY A 11 58.97 6.94 -3.01
C GLY A 11 58.08 7.05 -4.23
N SER A 12 57.77 5.93 -4.89
CA SER A 12 56.66 5.88 -5.85
C SER A 12 56.07 4.48 -5.92
N LYS A 13 55.21 4.14 -4.95
CA LYS A 13 54.26 3.01 -5.04
C LYS A 13 52.89 3.35 -4.45
N ILE A 14 52.57 4.63 -4.23
CA ILE A 14 51.29 5.07 -3.61
C ILE A 14 50.62 6.14 -4.48
N THR A 15 50.54 5.91 -5.79
CA THR A 15 49.90 6.90 -6.70
C THR A 15 48.84 6.28 -7.61
N VAL A 16 48.47 5.01 -7.41
CA VAL A 16 47.42 4.35 -8.20
C VAL A 16 46.12 4.14 -7.41
N ALA A 17 46.14 4.22 -6.07
CA ALA A 17 44.95 3.98 -5.25
C ALA A 17 44.03 5.20 -5.06
N LEU A 18 44.47 6.42 -5.41
CA LEU A 18 43.71 7.65 -5.12
C LEU A 18 42.78 8.09 -6.26
N LEU A 19 42.86 7.49 -7.45
CA LEU A 19 42.11 7.95 -8.63
C LEU A 19 40.74 7.28 -8.84
N VAL A 20 40.37 6.30 -8.02
CA VAL A 20 39.08 5.56 -8.13
C VAL A 20 37.98 6.16 -7.24
N SER A 21 38.30 7.12 -6.37
CA SER A 21 37.41 7.57 -5.29
C SER A 21 36.40 8.67 -5.67
N VAL A 22 36.34 9.15 -6.91
CA VAL A 22 35.59 10.39 -7.27
C VAL A 22 34.42 10.14 -8.24
N LEU A 23 34.04 8.89 -8.51
CA LEU A 23 32.85 8.58 -9.30
C LEU A 23 31.73 7.94 -8.46
N SER A 24 31.53 8.41 -7.23
CA SER A 24 30.24 8.21 -6.55
C SER A 24 29.20 9.12 -7.22
N VAL A 25 28.79 8.75 -8.43
CA VAL A 25 27.58 9.29 -9.06
C VAL A 25 26.46 8.91 -8.11
N GLY A 26 25.96 9.88 -7.32
CA GLY A 26 24.85 9.65 -6.41
C GLY A 26 23.71 9.04 -7.19
N ALA A 27 23.14 7.94 -6.72
CA ALA A 27 21.89 7.44 -7.26
C ALA A 27 20.81 8.47 -6.92
N TRP A 28 20.32 9.20 -7.94
CA TRP A 28 19.18 10.08 -7.78
C TRP A 28 17.95 9.17 -7.66
N ALA A 29 17.60 8.82 -6.43
CA ALA A 29 16.33 8.16 -6.15
C ALA A 29 15.23 9.19 -6.38
N PHE A 30 14.50 9.05 -7.48
CA PHE A 30 13.30 9.82 -7.71
C PHE A 30 12.18 9.22 -6.87
N SER A 31 11.57 10.02 -6.00
CA SER A 31 10.35 9.63 -5.28
C SER A 31 9.20 10.60 -5.57
N PHE A 32 7.98 10.07 -5.50
CA PHE A 32 6.75 10.82 -5.63
C PHE A 32 5.81 10.46 -4.49
N MET A 33 5.07 11.45 -3.98
CA MET A 33 4.13 11.27 -2.88
C MET A 33 2.70 11.26 -3.42
N ILE A 34 2.01 10.14 -3.24
CA ILE A 34 0.58 9.97 -3.49
C ILE A 34 -0.16 10.39 -2.22
N GLY A 35 -0.70 11.61 -2.23
CA GLY A 35 -1.46 12.16 -1.11
C GLY A 35 -2.87 11.59 -1.00
N GLU A 36 -3.57 12.05 0.03
CA GLU A 36 -4.94 11.63 0.32
C GLU A 36 -5.91 11.92 -0.83
N SER A 37 -5.81 13.08 -1.50
CA SER A 37 -6.72 13.44 -2.59
C SER A 37 -6.54 12.56 -3.82
N GLN A 38 -5.29 12.21 -4.17
CA GLN A 38 -5.00 11.29 -5.26
C GLN A 38 -5.48 9.87 -4.91
N LEU A 39 -5.21 9.41 -3.68
CA LEU A 39 -5.67 8.10 -3.24
C LEU A 39 -7.20 8.01 -3.18
N ASN A 40 -7.88 9.07 -2.73
CA ASN A 40 -9.35 9.17 -2.76
C ASN A 40 -9.89 9.08 -4.19
N THR A 41 -9.23 9.73 -5.15
CA THR A 41 -9.61 9.64 -6.56
C THR A 41 -9.50 8.20 -7.04
N VAL A 42 -8.39 7.52 -6.74
CA VAL A 42 -8.15 6.12 -7.12
C VAL A 42 -9.17 5.18 -6.47
N LEU A 43 -9.44 5.35 -5.17
CA LEU A 43 -10.45 4.56 -4.47
C LEU A 43 -11.85 4.82 -5.06
N GLY A 44 -12.16 6.05 -5.46
CA GLY A 44 -13.41 6.38 -6.14
C GLY A 44 -13.61 5.69 -7.50
N LEU A 45 -12.54 5.19 -8.13
CA LEU A 45 -12.64 4.37 -9.35
C LEU A 45 -12.91 2.89 -9.05
N THR A 46 -12.63 2.45 -7.83
CA THR A 46 -12.75 1.04 -7.41
C THR A 46 -14.02 0.78 -6.60
N PHE A 47 -14.51 1.78 -5.87
CA PHE A 47 -15.71 1.68 -5.04
C PHE A 47 -16.93 2.35 -5.73
N PRO A 48 -18.15 1.83 -5.55
CA PRO A 48 -18.51 0.71 -4.67
C PRO A 48 -18.01 -0.64 -5.19
N TYR A 49 -17.46 -1.43 -4.27
CA TYR A 49 -16.97 -2.78 -4.57
C TYR A 49 -18.02 -3.80 -4.11
N GLU A 50 -18.42 -4.68 -5.02
CA GLU A 50 -19.43 -5.71 -4.76
C GLU A 50 -18.83 -7.11 -4.88
N THR A 51 -19.13 -7.97 -3.90
CA THR A 51 -18.69 -9.37 -3.89
C THR A 51 -19.71 -10.27 -3.21
N ARG A 52 -19.52 -11.58 -3.31
CA ARG A 52 -20.33 -12.58 -2.60
C ARG A 52 -19.49 -13.31 -1.56
N MET A 53 -20.08 -13.51 -0.38
CA MET A 53 -19.49 -14.27 0.71
C MET A 53 -20.53 -15.28 1.21
N GLY A 54 -20.40 -16.54 0.79
CA GLY A 54 -21.45 -17.54 0.98
C GLY A 54 -22.76 -17.07 0.32
N GLU A 55 -23.86 -17.12 1.08
CA GLU A 55 -25.20 -16.68 0.65
C GLU A 55 -25.44 -15.18 0.83
N SER A 56 -24.40 -14.39 1.11
CA SER A 56 -24.51 -12.94 1.30
C SER A 56 -23.91 -12.16 0.14
N HIS A 57 -24.66 -11.19 -0.36
CA HIS A 57 -24.13 -10.12 -1.21
C HIS A 57 -23.52 -9.04 -0.32
N VAL A 58 -22.29 -8.64 -0.61
CA VAL A 58 -21.52 -7.67 0.17
C VAL A 58 -21.21 -6.49 -0.72
N THR A 59 -21.59 -5.30 -0.29
CA THR A 59 -21.26 -4.03 -0.93
C THR A 59 -20.39 -3.22 0.03
N LEU A 60 -19.23 -2.78 -0.44
CA LEU A 60 -18.37 -1.83 0.25
C LEU A 60 -18.46 -0.48 -0.46
N SER A 61 -18.66 0.61 0.27
CA SER A 61 -18.80 1.95 -0.30
C SER A 61 -18.12 3.02 0.55
N ASP A 62 -18.04 4.24 -0.01
CA ASP A 62 -17.55 5.44 0.67
C ASP A 62 -16.15 5.29 1.30
N PRO A 63 -15.14 4.86 0.51
CA PRO A 63 -13.79 4.63 1.00
C PRO A 63 -13.15 5.92 1.51
N LYS A 64 -12.53 5.84 2.70
CA LYS A 64 -11.71 6.91 3.27
C LYS A 64 -10.37 6.34 3.75
N PRO A 65 -9.24 6.71 3.13
CA PRO A 65 -7.94 6.19 3.49
C PRO A 65 -7.40 6.86 4.76
N HIS A 66 -6.57 6.10 5.47
CA HIS A 66 -5.83 6.53 6.64
C HIS A 66 -4.40 5.99 6.54
N PHE A 67 -3.40 6.81 6.85
CA PHE A 67 -2.00 6.44 6.73
C PHE A 67 -1.38 6.20 8.12
N TYR A 68 -0.81 5.02 8.33
CA TYR A 68 -0.14 4.64 9.57
C TYR A 68 1.35 4.44 9.29
N GLU A 69 2.12 5.52 9.34
CA GLU A 69 3.56 5.50 9.04
C GLU A 69 4.35 4.60 10.00
N SER A 70 4.04 4.62 11.30
CA SER A 70 4.77 3.81 12.29
C SER A 70 4.64 2.31 12.06
N SER A 71 3.50 1.84 11.56
CA SER A 71 3.26 0.42 11.26
C SER A 71 3.44 0.08 9.78
N GLN A 72 3.72 1.06 8.92
CA GLN A 72 3.76 0.92 7.46
C GLN A 72 2.48 0.29 6.88
N GLN A 73 1.32 0.77 7.35
CA GLN A 73 0.01 0.27 6.95
C GLN A 73 -0.90 1.38 6.44
N ILE A 74 -1.84 1.01 5.58
CA ILE A 74 -3.01 1.84 5.25
C ILE A 74 -4.25 1.24 5.88
N GLY A 75 -5.08 2.11 6.43
CA GLY A 75 -6.47 1.82 6.76
C GLY A 75 -7.41 2.40 5.72
N ILE A 76 -8.52 1.72 5.48
CA ILE A 76 -9.63 2.23 4.65
C ILE A 76 -10.89 2.07 5.48
N THR A 77 -11.46 3.19 5.90
CA THR A 77 -12.81 3.22 6.48
C THR A 77 -13.81 3.12 5.35
N LEU A 78 -14.81 2.25 5.51
CA LEU A 78 -15.83 1.94 4.51
C LEU A 78 -17.19 1.80 5.16
N ASN A 79 -18.24 2.08 4.40
CA ASN A 79 -19.57 1.56 4.69
C ASN A 79 -19.65 0.14 4.12
N ILE A 80 -20.21 -0.80 4.89
CA ILE A 80 -20.52 -2.16 4.45
C ILE A 80 -22.03 -2.35 4.49
N ALA A 81 -22.59 -2.82 3.37
CA ALA A 81 -23.96 -3.30 3.29
C ALA A 81 -23.93 -4.79 2.94
N LEU A 82 -24.66 -5.56 3.73
CA LEU A 82 -24.78 -7.00 3.58
C LEU A 82 -26.23 -7.31 3.26
N LYS A 83 -26.46 -8.19 2.30
CA LYS A 83 -27.78 -8.70 1.95
C LYS A 83 -27.74 -10.21 1.92
N ASP A 84 -28.50 -10.83 2.82
CA ASP A 84 -28.75 -12.27 2.78
C ASP A 84 -29.64 -12.57 1.55
N MET A 85 -29.15 -13.39 0.64
CA MET A 85 -29.87 -13.73 -0.59
C MET A 85 -31.03 -14.70 -0.35
N THR A 86 -31.03 -15.45 0.76
CA THR A 86 -32.09 -16.39 1.11
C THR A 86 -33.25 -15.67 1.80
N SER A 87 -32.96 -14.84 2.80
CA SER A 87 -34.00 -14.14 3.57
C SER A 87 -34.35 -12.74 3.03
N GLY A 88 -33.53 -12.18 2.14
CA GLY A 88 -33.66 -10.82 1.62
C GLY A 88 -33.32 -9.73 2.63
N LYS A 89 -33.01 -10.10 3.88
CA LYS A 89 -32.68 -9.17 4.97
C LYS A 89 -31.34 -8.51 4.72
N THR A 90 -31.22 -7.28 5.20
CA THR A 90 -30.00 -6.47 5.08
C THR A 90 -29.44 -6.07 6.43
N ALA A 91 -28.12 -5.96 6.52
CA ALA A 91 -27.44 -5.34 7.65
C ALA A 91 -26.42 -4.31 7.12
N LYS A 92 -26.25 -3.21 7.87
CA LYS A 92 -25.29 -2.16 7.53
C LYS A 92 -24.34 -1.93 8.68
N ALA A 93 -23.09 -1.63 8.35
CA ALA A 93 -22.05 -1.29 9.32
C ALA A 93 -21.08 -0.28 8.72
N LYS A 94 -20.29 0.36 9.58
CA LYS A 94 -19.02 0.98 9.21
C LYS A 94 -17.90 0.01 9.56
N THR A 95 -16.93 -0.14 8.66
CA THR A 95 -15.78 -1.02 8.85
C THR A 95 -14.49 -0.25 8.64
N LEU A 96 -13.44 -0.64 9.34
CA LEU A 96 -12.07 -0.21 9.07
C LEU A 96 -11.27 -1.45 8.66
N ILE A 97 -10.78 -1.45 7.42
CA ILE A 97 -9.87 -2.49 6.93
C ILE A 97 -8.44 -1.94 6.99
N LYS A 98 -7.50 -2.67 7.58
CA LYS A 98 -6.07 -2.28 7.62
C LYS A 98 -5.20 -3.34 6.96
N GLY A 99 -4.15 -2.92 6.28
CA GLY A 99 -3.16 -3.84 5.71
C GLY A 99 -1.87 -3.11 5.33
N GLY A 100 -0.83 -3.89 5.04
CA GLY A 100 0.39 -3.35 4.44
C GLY A 100 0.14 -3.00 2.97
N ILE A 101 1.04 -2.22 2.38
CA ILE A 101 0.99 -1.91 0.95
C ILE A 101 2.16 -2.56 0.22
N ARG A 102 1.86 -3.08 -0.97
CA ARG A 102 2.86 -3.61 -1.89
C ARG A 102 2.49 -3.21 -3.31
N PHE A 103 3.50 -2.86 -4.11
CA PHE A 103 3.33 -2.73 -5.55
C PHE A 103 3.87 -3.96 -6.26
N ASP A 104 3.09 -4.52 -7.18
CA ASP A 104 3.53 -5.60 -8.04
C ASP A 104 3.98 -5.04 -9.39
N ASN A 105 5.29 -4.91 -9.61
CA ASN A 105 5.86 -4.37 -10.86
C ASN A 105 5.50 -5.22 -12.10
N LYS A 106 5.18 -6.51 -11.96
CA LYS A 106 4.83 -7.34 -13.11
C LYS A 106 3.36 -7.13 -13.49
N ALA A 107 2.49 -7.17 -12.49
CA ALA A 107 1.07 -6.95 -12.68
C ALA A 107 0.74 -5.47 -12.93
N GLN A 108 1.61 -4.54 -12.49
CA GLN A 108 1.39 -3.09 -12.45
C GLN A 108 0.20 -2.71 -11.56
N GLN A 109 0.19 -3.30 -10.36
CA GLN A 109 -0.94 -3.20 -9.42
C GLN A 109 -0.48 -2.79 -8.02
N LEU A 110 -1.26 -1.91 -7.39
CA LEU A 110 -1.12 -1.58 -5.97
C LEU A 110 -2.02 -2.52 -5.16
N HIS A 111 -1.43 -3.24 -4.22
CA HIS A 111 -2.11 -4.24 -3.40
C HIS A 111 -2.15 -3.82 -1.93
N LEU A 112 -3.29 -4.06 -1.30
CA LEU A 112 -3.41 -4.14 0.16
C LEU A 112 -3.12 -5.58 0.57
N VAL A 113 -1.98 -5.80 1.24
CA VAL A 113 -1.49 -7.13 1.62
C VAL A 113 -1.74 -7.42 3.10
N LYS A 114 -2.06 -8.68 3.39
CA LYS A 114 -2.54 -9.14 4.71
C LYS A 114 -3.62 -8.21 5.30
N PRO A 115 -4.67 -7.87 4.52
CA PRO A 115 -5.73 -7.01 5.02
C PRO A 115 -6.47 -7.68 6.18
N LYS A 116 -6.91 -6.89 7.15
CA LYS A 116 -7.70 -7.33 8.30
C LYS A 116 -8.82 -6.35 8.56
N ILE A 117 -9.99 -6.85 8.94
CA ILE A 117 -11.05 -6.02 9.50
C ILE A 117 -10.62 -5.66 10.93
N ALA A 118 -10.27 -4.40 11.14
CA ALA A 118 -9.84 -3.87 12.43
C ALA A 118 -11.03 -3.55 13.34
N SER A 119 -12.16 -3.13 12.77
CA SER A 119 -13.38 -2.85 13.53
C SER A 119 -14.62 -2.95 12.64
N LEU A 120 -15.74 -3.33 13.24
CA LEU A 120 -17.08 -3.25 12.68
C LEU A 120 -17.99 -2.52 13.67
N ASP A 121 -18.67 -1.48 13.19
CA ASP A 121 -19.62 -0.69 13.93
C ASP A 121 -20.98 -0.78 13.25
N TRP A 122 -21.90 -1.55 13.83
CA TRP A 122 -23.18 -1.87 13.22
C TRP A 122 -24.17 -0.72 13.35
N ASP A 123 -24.92 -0.45 12.28
CA ASP A 123 -26.01 0.51 12.32
C ASP A 123 -27.18 -0.06 13.15
N GLY A 124 -27.67 0.70 14.13
CA GLY A 124 -28.32 0.19 15.36
C GLY A 124 -29.43 -0.86 15.19
N ALA A 125 -30.29 -0.76 14.16
CA ALA A 125 -31.35 -1.74 13.92
C ALA A 125 -30.88 -3.04 13.23
N SER A 126 -29.68 -3.02 12.64
CA SER A 126 -29.12 -4.14 11.85
C SER A 126 -28.77 -5.38 12.68
N PRO A 127 -28.15 -5.26 13.87
CA PRO A 127 -27.86 -6.41 14.74
C PRO A 127 -29.10 -7.20 15.17
N GLU A 128 -30.22 -6.51 15.41
CA GLU A 128 -31.45 -7.16 15.87
C GLU A 128 -32.22 -7.82 14.73
N ALA A 129 -32.23 -7.19 13.54
CA ALA A 129 -32.95 -7.69 12.38
C ALA A 129 -32.35 -8.96 11.78
N ASN A 130 -31.02 -9.13 11.87
CA ASN A 130 -30.31 -10.27 11.27
C ASN A 130 -29.09 -10.74 12.10
N LYS A 131 -29.36 -11.30 13.29
CA LYS A 131 -28.34 -11.77 14.25
C LYS A 131 -27.34 -12.77 13.68
N ASP A 132 -27.78 -13.68 12.81
CA ASP A 132 -26.90 -14.73 12.26
C ASP A 132 -25.90 -14.17 11.26
N LEU A 133 -26.36 -13.30 10.37
CA LEU A 133 -25.51 -12.59 9.40
C LEU A 133 -24.51 -11.66 10.11
N VAL A 134 -24.97 -10.93 11.13
CA VAL A 134 -24.12 -10.10 11.98
C VAL A 134 -23.06 -10.94 12.68
N LYS A 135 -23.44 -12.07 13.26
CA LYS A 135 -22.51 -13.00 13.92
C LYS A 135 -21.47 -13.55 12.94
N GLN A 136 -21.87 -13.95 11.74
CA GLN A 136 -20.97 -14.48 10.72
C GLN A 136 -19.92 -13.44 10.31
N VAL A 137 -20.33 -12.20 10.04
CA VAL A 137 -19.37 -11.16 9.61
C VAL A 137 -18.52 -10.65 10.77
N SER A 138 -19.06 -10.58 11.99
CA SER A 138 -18.28 -10.26 13.18
C SER A 138 -17.17 -11.28 13.48
N GLN A 139 -17.30 -12.54 13.06
CA GLN A 139 -16.23 -13.54 13.19
C GLN A 139 -15.03 -13.26 12.27
N LEU A 140 -15.19 -12.44 11.24
CA LEU A 140 -14.11 -12.05 10.32
C LEU A 140 -13.23 -10.93 10.88
N VAL A 141 -13.64 -10.28 11.97
CA VAL A 141 -12.84 -9.25 12.63
C VAL A 141 -11.53 -9.87 13.13
N GLY A 142 -10.41 -9.23 12.77
CA GLY A 142 -9.07 -9.70 13.10
C GLY A 142 -8.53 -10.84 12.22
N GLN A 143 -9.36 -11.44 11.35
CA GLN A 143 -8.93 -12.46 10.40
C GLN A 143 -8.18 -11.84 9.22
N ASP A 144 -7.21 -12.59 8.67
CA ASP A 144 -6.54 -12.24 7.42
C ASP A 144 -7.53 -12.42 6.25
N LEU A 145 -7.77 -11.34 5.52
CA LEU A 145 -8.53 -11.33 4.29
C LEU A 145 -7.62 -11.60 3.08
N PRO A 146 -8.18 -12.04 1.93
CA PRO A 146 -7.44 -12.11 0.68
C PRO A 146 -6.84 -10.76 0.27
N VAL A 147 -5.79 -10.78 -0.54
CA VAL A 147 -5.18 -9.55 -1.09
C VAL A 147 -6.23 -8.76 -1.87
N ILE A 148 -6.31 -7.45 -1.59
CA ILE A 148 -7.22 -6.53 -2.29
C ILE A 148 -6.40 -5.70 -3.27
N VAL A 149 -6.81 -5.68 -4.53
CA VAL A 149 -6.22 -4.79 -5.54
C VAL A 149 -6.85 -3.41 -5.38
N LEU A 150 -6.04 -2.42 -4.99
CA LEU A 150 -6.48 -1.03 -4.80
C LEU A 150 -6.41 -0.21 -6.08
N LEU A 151 -5.47 -0.54 -6.96
CA LEU A 151 -5.26 0.12 -8.24
C LEU A 151 -4.65 -0.84 -9.24
N ASP A 152 -5.18 -0.84 -10.46
CA ASP A 152 -4.59 -1.50 -11.61
C ASP A 152 -4.23 -0.45 -12.65
N ILE A 153 -2.94 -0.16 -12.78
CA ILE A 153 -2.44 0.90 -13.67
C ILE A 153 -2.68 0.53 -15.14
N LYS A 154 -2.62 -0.76 -15.49
CA LYS A 154 -2.85 -1.21 -16.86
C LYS A 154 -4.30 -1.02 -17.28
N GLN A 155 -5.25 -1.15 -16.35
CA GLN A 155 -6.65 -0.86 -16.65
C GLN A 155 -6.89 0.64 -16.92
N LEU A 156 -6.12 1.52 -16.27
CA LEU A 156 -6.26 2.97 -16.46
C LEU A 156 -5.50 3.52 -17.67
N THR A 157 -4.32 2.97 -17.95
CA THR A 157 -3.36 3.55 -18.91
C THR A 157 -3.03 2.61 -20.08
N GLY A 158 -3.59 1.40 -20.09
CA GLY A 158 -3.18 0.36 -21.01
C GLY A 158 -1.73 -0.06 -20.78
N SER A 159 -0.93 -0.05 -21.83
CA SER A 159 0.53 -0.30 -21.74
C SER A 159 1.37 0.97 -21.93
N ALA A 160 0.74 2.14 -21.93
CA ALA A 160 1.43 3.41 -22.16
C ALA A 160 2.30 3.84 -20.96
N PHE A 161 1.95 3.38 -19.75
CA PHE A 161 2.68 3.69 -18.53
C PHE A 161 2.83 2.44 -17.65
N THR A 162 4.07 1.98 -17.51
CA THR A 162 4.41 0.80 -16.68
C THR A 162 5.61 1.12 -15.78
N PRO A 163 5.38 1.91 -14.71
CA PRO A 163 6.45 2.28 -13.79
C PRO A 163 7.10 1.06 -13.16
N VAL A 164 8.41 1.11 -12.97
CA VAL A 164 9.15 0.14 -12.17
C VAL A 164 9.49 0.83 -10.86
N LEU A 165 8.91 0.33 -9.77
CA LEU A 165 9.13 0.85 -8.42
C LEU A 165 10.22 0.04 -7.72
N SER A 166 11.16 0.73 -7.09
CA SER A 166 12.18 0.13 -6.23
C SER A 166 11.66 -0.09 -4.81
N ASP A 167 10.80 0.81 -4.30
CA ASP A 167 10.23 0.70 -2.94
C ASP A 167 8.91 1.49 -2.81
N ILE A 168 8.15 1.20 -1.76
CA ILE A 168 6.91 1.91 -1.39
C ILE A 168 6.83 2.06 0.12
N LYS A 169 6.61 3.29 0.58
CA LYS A 169 6.55 3.62 2.02
C LYS A 169 5.28 4.35 2.36
N VAL A 170 4.68 4.00 3.48
CA VAL A 170 3.57 4.78 4.05
C VAL A 170 4.15 5.92 4.86
N LYS A 171 3.67 7.13 4.58
CA LYS A 171 4.01 8.38 5.28
C LYS A 171 2.74 8.98 5.87
N GLN A 172 2.86 9.82 6.89
CA GLN A 172 1.69 10.47 7.49
C GLN A 172 0.82 11.22 6.46
N ALA A 173 1.46 11.81 5.44
CA ALA A 173 0.77 12.58 4.40
C ALA A 173 0.29 11.74 3.20
N GLY A 174 0.66 10.45 3.08
CA GLY A 174 0.39 9.68 1.88
C GLY A 174 1.23 8.42 1.71
N ILE A 175 1.32 7.95 0.46
CA ILE A 175 2.21 6.86 0.05
C ILE A 175 3.37 7.46 -0.73
N GLU A 176 4.58 7.27 -0.24
CA GLU A 176 5.79 7.57 -0.99
C GLU A 176 6.14 6.39 -1.89
N VAL A 177 6.26 6.67 -3.18
CA VAL A 177 6.64 5.73 -4.22
C VAL A 177 8.05 6.06 -4.69
N ILE A 178 8.95 5.08 -4.70
CA ILE A 178 10.36 5.24 -5.05
C ILE A 178 10.64 4.40 -6.31
N PHE A 179 11.33 4.99 -7.28
CA PHE A 179 11.68 4.36 -8.56
C PHE A 179 13.11 3.81 -8.55
#